data_AF-A0A6M0S912-F1
#
_entry.id   AF-A0A6M0S912-F1
#
_cell.length_a   1.000
_cell.length_b   1.000
_cell.length_c   1.000
_cell.angle_alpha   90.00
_cell.angle_beta   90.00
_cell.angle_gamma   90.00
#
_symmetry.space_group_name_H-M   'P 1'
#
loop_
_entity.id
_entity.type
_entity.pdbx_description
1 polymer ?
#
loop_
_entity_poly.entity_id
_entity_poly.type
_entity_poly.pdbx_seq_one_letter_code
_entity_poly.pdbx_strand_id
1 'polypeptide(L)'
;MKQRLNLLGLLSIGVLGVSLFGLTSSVKAQSTLRLNYDTSSFENLQLTGRDIGVRVSYTHHSEMDEQDENNLSYQLLYGGEEQEAVDTLAWTFAEFQLQDLDSDGTEEIIVRNYSGGAHCCTNTTIHRWTGEAFASVETGYLDGIGPDIADVNGDGYVEMAVPHQAFLYRFGSYAESFPPVMFFTYRDGELVDTTRQFPEQIREQIETFQSVFVRVREEDDYVSNSLLASYVAQHAVLNEDFDAAWQFMLDNYDREATWGLQIYEEGEQVGTHPDFPTALRAFLIEIGYLGEDGLPIAADELG
;
A
#
# COMPACT_ATOMS: atom_id res chain seq x y z
N MET A 1 -51.06 -73.90 -0.95
CA MET A 1 -51.24 -74.34 -2.36
C MET A 1 -49.90 -74.26 -3.07
N LYS A 2 -49.78 -74.79 -4.31
CA LYS A 2 -48.63 -74.72 -5.26
C LYS A 2 -47.88 -73.36 -5.24
N GLN A 3 -46.59 -73.17 -5.57
CA GLN A 3 -45.36 -73.95 -5.95
C GLN A 3 -44.19 -72.89 -5.98
N ARG A 4 -42.86 -73.13 -6.05
CA ARG A 4 -41.89 -74.26 -6.11
C ARG A 4 -40.55 -73.75 -5.46
N LEU A 5 -39.54 -74.58 -5.10
CA LEU A 5 -38.29 -74.95 -5.84
C LEU A 5 -37.72 -73.85 -6.78
N ASN A 6 -36.41 -73.61 -6.93
CA ASN A 6 -35.14 -74.24 -6.51
C ASN A 6 -33.99 -73.20 -6.81
N LEU A 7 -32.69 -73.25 -6.47
CA LEU A 7 -31.69 -74.11 -5.81
C LEU A 7 -30.30 -73.42 -6.07
N LEU A 8 -29.19 -73.93 -5.52
CA LEU A 8 -27.79 -73.47 -5.71
C LEU A 8 -27.42 -72.11 -5.05
N GLY A 9 -26.19 -71.91 -4.54
CA GLY A 9 -25.13 -72.91 -4.33
C GLY A 9 -23.79 -72.34 -3.83
N LEU A 10 -23.26 -72.97 -2.76
CA LEU A 10 -21.86 -73.13 -2.31
C LEU A 10 -20.80 -72.03 -2.58
N LEU A 11 -20.10 -71.65 -1.50
CA LEU A 11 -18.70 -71.14 -1.45
C LEU A 11 -18.47 -69.74 -2.08
N SER A 12 -17.40 -68.98 -1.78
CA SER A 12 -16.26 -69.15 -0.83
C SER A 12 -15.51 -67.83 -0.61
N ILE A 13 -14.70 -67.78 0.46
CA ILE A 13 -13.51 -66.90 0.66
C ILE A 13 -13.77 -65.38 0.69
N GLY A 14 -13.35 -64.74 1.78
CA GLY A 14 -13.32 -63.29 1.90
C GLY A 14 -11.98 -62.69 1.48
N VAL A 15 -12.01 -61.41 1.13
CA VAL A 15 -10.83 -60.52 1.05
C VAL A 15 -11.19 -59.25 1.82
N LEU A 16 -10.30 -58.78 2.70
CA LEU A 16 -10.44 -57.42 3.24
C LEU A 16 -10.08 -56.44 2.13
N GLY A 17 -11.10 -55.84 1.52
CA GLY A 17 -10.94 -54.65 0.69
C GLY A 17 -10.55 -53.47 1.57
N VAL A 18 -9.25 -53.31 1.84
CA VAL A 18 -8.70 -52.06 2.39
C VAL A 18 -8.83 -51.01 1.29
N SER A 19 -9.96 -50.29 1.29
CA SER A 19 -10.19 -49.16 0.41
C SER A 19 -9.23 -48.04 0.78
N LEU A 20 -8.06 -48.04 0.15
CA LEU A 20 -7.05 -46.99 0.29
C LEU A 20 -7.52 -45.72 -0.43
N PHE A 21 -8.56 -45.10 0.11
CA PHE A 21 -8.93 -43.73 -0.24
C PHE A 21 -7.84 -42.81 0.30
N GLY A 22 -6.78 -42.65 -0.51
CA GLY A 22 -5.87 -41.54 -0.40
C GLY A 22 -6.68 -40.27 -0.61
N LEU A 23 -7.10 -39.65 0.48
CA LEU A 23 -7.62 -38.29 0.48
C LEU A 23 -6.46 -37.38 0.12
N THR A 24 -6.24 -37.18 -1.18
CA THR A 24 -5.50 -36.03 -1.69
C THR A 24 -6.33 -34.79 -1.39
N SER A 25 -6.36 -34.37 -0.13
CA SER A 25 -6.71 -33.01 0.24
C SER A 25 -5.69 -32.11 -0.45
N SER A 26 -6.06 -31.60 -1.62
CA SER A 26 -5.40 -30.45 -2.22
C SER A 26 -5.47 -29.32 -1.19
N VAL A 27 -4.40 -29.15 -0.42
CA VAL A 27 -4.24 -28.02 0.48
C VAL A 27 -4.38 -26.81 -0.42
N LYS A 28 -5.45 -26.04 -0.21
CA LYS A 28 -5.71 -24.86 -1.02
C LYS A 28 -4.60 -23.88 -0.67
N ALA A 29 -3.72 -23.59 -1.62
CA ALA A 29 -2.62 -22.64 -1.44
C ALA A 29 -3.17 -21.37 -0.80
N GLN A 30 -2.68 -21.08 0.41
CA GLN A 30 -3.05 -19.85 1.11
C GLN A 30 -2.04 -18.80 0.66
N SER A 31 -2.50 -17.89 -0.19
CA SER A 31 -1.72 -16.77 -0.74
C SER A 31 -1.84 -15.50 0.11
N THR A 32 -2.55 -15.54 1.25
CA THR A 32 -2.76 -14.37 2.11
C THR A 32 -2.94 -14.77 3.58
N LEU A 33 -2.30 -14.04 4.50
CA LEU A 33 -2.49 -14.13 5.95
C LEU A 33 -2.76 -12.72 6.49
N ARG A 34 -3.83 -12.55 7.28
CA ARG A 34 -4.13 -11.27 7.96
C ARG A 34 -4.08 -11.46 9.47
N LEU A 35 -3.25 -10.67 10.12
CA LEU A 35 -3.10 -10.56 11.56
C LEU A 35 -3.82 -9.28 12.00
N ASN A 36 -4.71 -9.39 12.98
CA ASN A 36 -5.48 -8.27 13.54
C ASN A 36 -5.37 -8.32 15.07
N TYR A 37 -5.90 -7.30 15.76
CA TYR A 37 -5.95 -7.21 17.22
C TYR A 37 -6.47 -8.49 17.94
N ASP A 38 -7.44 -9.21 17.36
CA ASP A 38 -8.01 -10.44 17.93
C ASP A 38 -7.25 -11.74 17.53
N THR A 39 -6.17 -11.65 16.73
CA THR A 39 -5.44 -12.84 16.27
C THR A 39 -4.63 -13.45 17.41
N SER A 40 -4.96 -14.68 17.79
CA SER A 40 -4.22 -15.43 18.81
C SER A 40 -2.82 -15.85 18.31
N SER A 41 -1.87 -16.02 19.23
CA SER A 41 -0.50 -16.47 18.93
C SER A 41 -0.46 -17.81 18.17
N PHE A 42 0.48 -17.96 17.26
CA PHE A 42 0.77 -19.19 16.53
C PHE A 42 2.24 -19.27 16.13
N GLU A 43 2.71 -20.48 15.86
CA GLU A 43 4.06 -20.73 15.33
C GLU A 43 3.97 -21.44 13.98
N ASN A 44 4.94 -21.18 13.10
CA ASN A 44 5.22 -21.96 11.90
C ASN A 44 4.05 -22.10 10.89
N LEU A 45 3.16 -21.11 10.81
CA LEU A 45 2.09 -21.07 9.80
C LEU A 45 2.69 -20.71 8.43
N GLN A 46 2.58 -21.61 7.45
CA GLN A 46 3.21 -21.44 6.15
C GLN A 46 2.22 -21.04 5.05
N LEU A 47 2.53 -19.93 4.36
CA LEU A 47 2.00 -19.60 3.04
C LEU A 47 2.91 -20.20 1.96
N THR A 48 2.35 -20.62 0.84
CA THR A 48 3.12 -21.25 -0.25
C THR A 48 2.41 -21.02 -1.58
N GLY A 49 3.14 -20.45 -2.54
CA GLY A 49 2.76 -20.27 -3.93
C GLY A 49 3.21 -21.48 -4.77
N ARG A 50 3.84 -21.21 -5.92
CA ARG A 50 4.45 -22.22 -6.78
C ARG A 50 5.82 -22.65 -6.27
N ASP A 51 6.77 -21.72 -6.32
CA ASP A 51 8.19 -21.93 -5.94
C ASP A 51 8.58 -21.09 -4.72
N ILE A 52 7.73 -20.13 -4.33
CA ILE A 52 7.95 -19.15 -3.26
C ILE A 52 7.06 -19.49 -2.06
N GLY A 53 7.54 -19.20 -0.85
CA GLY A 53 6.71 -19.28 0.35
C GLY A 53 7.26 -18.45 1.50
N VAL A 54 6.43 -18.28 2.54
CA VAL A 54 6.83 -17.64 3.79
C VAL A 54 6.23 -18.41 4.96
N ARG A 55 7.05 -18.68 5.98
CA ARG A 55 6.61 -19.34 7.22
C ARG A 55 6.63 -18.32 8.36
N VAL A 56 5.46 -18.04 8.92
CA VAL A 56 5.22 -16.97 9.88
C VAL A 56 4.99 -17.54 11.28
N SER A 57 5.51 -16.88 12.30
CA SER A 57 5.16 -17.07 13.71
C SER A 57 4.81 -15.71 14.32
N TYR A 58 3.80 -15.67 15.19
CA TYR A 58 3.28 -14.45 15.77
C TYR A 58 2.92 -14.66 17.24
N THR A 59 3.34 -13.71 18.08
CA THR A 59 2.94 -13.62 19.49
C THR A 59 1.90 -12.51 19.64
N HIS A 60 0.73 -12.85 20.19
CA HIS A 60 -0.24 -11.86 20.63
C HIS A 60 0.21 -11.23 21.95
N HIS A 61 0.30 -9.90 21.99
CA HIS A 61 0.56 -9.13 23.20
C HIS A 61 -0.74 -8.53 23.70
N SER A 62 -1.15 -8.89 24.91
CA SER A 62 -2.44 -8.48 25.49
C SER A 62 -2.45 -7.09 26.13
N GLU A 63 -1.28 -6.47 26.32
CA GLU A 63 -1.12 -5.17 26.97
C GLU A 63 -0.24 -4.26 26.09
N MET A 64 -0.72 -3.03 25.86
CA MET A 64 -0.14 -2.06 24.91
C MET A 64 1.15 -1.36 25.39
N ASP A 65 1.83 -1.93 26.38
CA ASP A 65 3.00 -1.33 27.03
C ASP A 65 4.33 -2.00 26.58
N GLU A 66 4.27 -3.16 25.93
CA GLU A 66 5.43 -3.92 25.40
C GLU A 66 5.83 -3.45 23.99
N GLN A 67 6.05 -2.14 23.81
CA GLN A 67 6.21 -1.50 22.48
C GLN A 67 7.56 -1.80 21.79
N ASP A 68 8.51 -2.38 22.52
CA ASP A 68 9.92 -2.54 22.09
C ASP A 68 10.32 -3.99 21.75
N GLU A 69 9.41 -4.98 21.79
CA GLU A 69 9.71 -6.39 21.48
C GLU A 69 9.12 -6.87 20.14
N ASN A 70 9.96 -7.49 19.29
CA ASN A 70 9.54 -8.08 18.02
C ASN A 70 8.58 -9.24 18.25
N ASN A 71 7.30 -9.04 17.91
CA ASN A 71 6.24 -10.03 18.10
C ASN A 71 5.90 -10.85 16.83
N LEU A 72 6.50 -10.50 15.69
CA LEU A 72 6.27 -11.14 14.40
C LEU A 72 7.60 -11.60 13.81
N SER A 73 7.75 -12.90 13.59
CA SER A 73 8.91 -13.47 12.89
C SER A 73 8.48 -14.26 11.67
N TYR A 74 9.27 -14.19 10.61
CA TYR A 74 8.99 -14.92 9.38
C TYR A 74 10.26 -15.37 8.64
N GLN A 75 10.14 -16.55 8.03
CA GLN A 75 11.20 -17.22 7.29
C GLN A 75 10.81 -17.26 5.81
N LEU A 76 11.58 -16.59 4.96
CA LEU A 76 11.44 -16.63 3.51
C LEU A 76 11.90 -18.00 2.98
N LEU A 77 11.15 -18.55 2.02
CA LEU A 77 11.35 -19.88 1.44
C LEU A 77 11.41 -19.82 -0.08
N TYR A 78 12.36 -20.55 -0.67
CA TYR A 78 12.40 -20.83 -2.11
C TYR A 78 12.57 -22.33 -2.35
N GLY A 79 11.77 -22.92 -3.25
CA GLY A 79 11.71 -24.38 -3.46
C GLY A 79 11.25 -25.19 -2.24
N GLY A 80 10.77 -24.51 -1.19
CA GLY A 80 10.52 -25.09 0.14
C GLY A 80 11.74 -25.11 1.08
N GLU A 81 12.91 -24.64 0.65
CA GLU A 81 14.11 -24.50 1.47
C GLU A 81 14.22 -23.11 2.11
N GLU A 82 14.71 -23.06 3.35
CA GLU A 82 14.84 -21.85 4.18
C GLU A 82 16.00 -20.96 3.69
N GLN A 83 15.70 -19.69 3.39
CA GLN A 83 16.67 -18.73 2.86
C GLN A 83 17.06 -17.66 3.89
N GLU A 84 16.12 -16.80 4.27
CA GLU A 84 16.36 -15.64 5.15
C GLU A 84 15.25 -15.51 6.21
N ALA A 85 15.63 -15.16 7.44
CA ALA A 85 14.72 -14.96 8.57
C ALA A 85 14.67 -13.48 8.95
N VAL A 86 13.46 -12.97 9.20
CA VAL A 86 13.18 -11.59 9.58
C VAL A 86 12.37 -11.58 10.88
N ASP A 87 12.83 -10.79 11.86
CA ASP A 87 12.11 -10.50 13.10
C ASP A 87 11.68 -9.02 13.08
N THR A 88 10.40 -8.72 13.35
CA THR A 88 9.84 -7.37 13.29
C THR A 88 8.65 -7.18 14.26
N LEU A 89 8.12 -5.96 14.32
CA LEU A 89 6.95 -5.58 15.12
C LEU A 89 5.69 -5.48 14.24
N ALA A 90 4.59 -6.06 14.70
CA ALA A 90 3.24 -5.90 14.17
C ALA A 90 2.29 -5.56 15.32
N TRP A 91 2.05 -4.26 15.53
CA TRP A 91 1.41 -3.76 16.75
C TRP A 91 -0.01 -4.28 16.96
N THR A 92 -0.87 -4.08 15.95
CA THR A 92 -2.25 -4.61 15.92
C THR A 92 -2.66 -5.10 14.53
N PHE A 93 -1.78 -4.93 13.53
CA PHE A 93 -2.00 -5.32 12.15
C PHE A 93 -0.68 -5.77 11.51
N ALA A 94 -0.75 -6.90 10.80
CA ALA A 94 0.16 -7.23 9.72
C ALA A 94 -0.53 -8.11 8.68
N GLU A 95 -0.06 -8.07 7.45
CA GLU A 95 -0.54 -8.92 6.36
C GLU A 95 0.62 -9.47 5.55
N PHE A 96 0.53 -10.75 5.19
CA PHE A 96 1.41 -11.39 4.22
C PHE A 96 0.59 -11.75 2.99
N GLN A 97 1.12 -11.48 1.80
CA GLN A 97 0.49 -11.81 0.52
C GLN A 97 1.54 -12.39 -0.43
N LEU A 98 1.16 -13.42 -1.17
CA LEU A 98 1.95 -13.99 -2.27
C LEU A 98 1.27 -13.59 -3.58
N GLN A 99 1.97 -12.82 -4.41
CA GLN A 99 1.46 -12.33 -5.69
C GLN A 99 2.61 -11.99 -6.63
N ASP A 100 2.46 -12.40 -7.89
CA ASP A 100 3.25 -11.93 -9.03
C ASP A 100 2.95 -10.44 -9.28
N LEU A 101 3.93 -9.56 -9.05
CA LEU A 101 3.74 -8.09 -9.11
C LEU A 101 4.15 -7.46 -10.44
N ASP A 102 5.07 -8.08 -11.18
CA ASP A 102 5.60 -7.55 -12.46
C ASP A 102 5.41 -8.48 -13.67
N SER A 103 4.56 -9.50 -13.53
CA SER A 103 4.15 -10.47 -14.55
C SER A 103 5.31 -11.33 -15.11
N ASP A 104 6.41 -11.52 -14.35
CA ASP A 104 7.51 -12.40 -14.76
C ASP A 104 7.19 -13.90 -14.58
N GLY A 105 6.14 -14.21 -13.80
CA GLY A 105 5.66 -15.56 -13.52
C GLY A 105 6.08 -16.10 -12.15
N THR A 106 6.92 -15.38 -11.41
CA THR A 106 7.30 -15.62 -10.01
C THR A 106 6.34 -14.88 -9.08
N GLU A 107 6.25 -15.27 -7.79
CA GLU A 107 5.41 -14.56 -6.80
C GLU A 107 6.31 -13.80 -5.83
N GLU A 108 6.12 -12.49 -5.67
CA GLU A 108 6.72 -11.73 -4.57
C GLU A 108 6.05 -12.07 -3.24
N ILE A 109 6.83 -11.96 -2.15
CA ILE A 109 6.32 -12.01 -0.77
C ILE A 109 6.13 -10.57 -0.31
N ILE A 110 4.88 -10.13 -0.23
CA ILE A 110 4.48 -8.80 0.24
C ILE A 110 4.17 -8.90 1.73
N VAL A 111 4.81 -8.05 2.54
CA VAL A 111 4.61 -7.96 3.99
C VAL A 111 4.21 -6.53 4.33
N ARG A 112 3.01 -6.36 4.91
CA ARG A 112 2.57 -5.09 5.50
C ARG A 112 2.60 -5.22 7.02
N ASN A 113 3.15 -4.23 7.73
CA ASN A 113 3.11 -4.20 9.20
C ASN A 113 2.90 -2.78 9.73
N TYR A 114 2.11 -2.68 10.81
CA TYR A 114 1.81 -1.41 11.49
C TYR A 114 2.67 -1.27 12.76
N SER A 115 3.38 -0.14 12.89
CA SER A 115 4.29 0.11 14.02
C SER A 115 3.61 0.59 15.31
N GLY A 116 2.31 0.93 15.27
CA GLY A 116 1.59 1.53 16.39
C GLY A 116 1.55 3.06 16.39
N GLY A 117 2.24 3.71 15.44
CA GLY A 117 2.27 5.17 15.32
C GLY A 117 0.91 5.81 15.00
N ALA A 118 0.62 6.96 15.62
CA ALA A 118 -0.72 7.55 15.75
C ALA A 118 -1.47 7.86 14.44
N HIS A 119 -0.81 7.84 13.29
CA HIS A 119 -1.37 8.17 11.98
C HIS A 119 -1.45 6.96 11.04
N CYS A 120 -1.64 5.75 11.59
CA CYS A 120 -1.69 4.49 10.84
C CYS A 120 -0.36 4.08 10.18
N CYS A 121 0.77 4.61 10.68
CA CYS A 121 2.15 4.41 10.21
C CYS A 121 2.47 2.96 9.78
N THR A 122 2.28 2.64 8.50
CA THR A 122 2.36 1.29 7.94
C THR A 122 3.54 1.19 7.00
N ASN A 123 4.37 0.16 7.15
CA ASN A 123 5.39 -0.20 6.17
C ASN A 123 4.87 -1.30 5.25
N THR A 124 5.31 -1.28 3.99
CA THR A 124 5.12 -2.37 3.02
C THR A 124 6.49 -2.79 2.50
N THR A 125 6.94 -3.99 2.88
CA THR A 125 8.16 -4.62 2.38
C THR A 125 7.79 -5.67 1.32
N ILE A 126 8.53 -5.72 0.22
CA ILE A 126 8.33 -6.65 -0.88
C ILE A 126 9.63 -7.42 -1.09
N HIS A 127 9.57 -8.76 -0.95
CA HIS A 127 10.71 -9.64 -1.17
C HIS A 127 10.56 -10.42 -2.49
N ARG A 128 11.57 -10.32 -3.36
CA ARG A 128 11.68 -10.98 -4.67
C ARG A 128 12.83 -11.97 -4.68
N TRP A 129 12.68 -13.09 -5.38
CA TRP A 129 13.75 -14.07 -5.55
C TRP A 129 14.59 -13.74 -6.78
N THR A 130 15.89 -13.49 -6.59
CA THR A 130 16.82 -13.06 -7.66
C THR A 130 17.42 -14.21 -8.48
N GLY A 131 17.09 -15.46 -8.15
CA GLY A 131 17.76 -16.66 -8.67
C GLY A 131 18.88 -17.19 -7.78
N GLU A 132 19.47 -16.36 -6.91
CA GLU A 132 20.52 -16.75 -5.94
C GLU A 132 20.12 -16.47 -4.48
N ALA A 133 19.46 -15.35 -4.21
CA ALA A 133 18.98 -14.96 -2.88
C ALA A 133 17.66 -14.16 -2.97
N PHE A 134 17.03 -13.87 -1.83
CA PHE A 134 16.01 -12.84 -1.77
C PHE A 134 16.64 -11.45 -1.84
N ALA A 135 15.95 -10.51 -2.49
CA ALA A 135 16.20 -9.08 -2.43
C ALA A 135 14.90 -8.38 -1.99
N SER A 136 15.03 -7.25 -1.30
CA SER A 136 13.91 -6.57 -0.64
C SER A 136 13.88 -5.08 -0.96
N VAL A 137 12.69 -4.54 -1.23
CA VAL A 137 12.41 -3.10 -1.27
C VAL A 137 11.27 -2.80 -0.30
N GLU A 138 11.22 -1.58 0.24
CA GLU A 138 10.13 -1.17 1.13
C GLU A 138 9.71 0.28 0.91
N THR A 139 8.47 0.58 1.28
CA THR A 139 7.93 1.96 1.25
C THR A 139 8.49 2.85 2.37
N GLY A 140 9.06 2.23 3.42
CA GLY A 140 9.19 2.85 4.72
C GLY A 140 7.81 3.03 5.39
N TYR A 141 7.81 3.53 6.63
CA TYR A 141 6.57 3.79 7.36
C TYR A 141 5.83 5.00 6.79
N LEU A 142 4.70 4.74 6.12
CA LEU A 142 3.81 5.76 5.60
C LEU A 142 2.66 6.04 6.59
N ASP A 143 2.49 7.30 6.96
CA ASP A 143 1.25 7.82 7.54
C ASP A 143 0.09 7.71 6.53
N GLY A 144 -1.12 7.47 7.05
CA GLY A 144 -2.28 7.03 6.28
C GLY A 144 -2.48 5.52 6.36
N ILE A 145 -3.62 5.02 5.86
CA ILE A 145 -3.83 3.57 5.74
C ILE A 145 -2.96 3.10 4.56
N GLY A 146 -2.11 2.08 4.81
CA GLY A 146 -1.18 1.54 3.82
C GLY A 146 -1.85 1.03 2.55
N PRO A 147 -1.10 0.95 1.44
CA PRO A 147 -1.65 1.02 0.08
C PRO A 147 -2.72 -0.03 -0.25
N ASP A 148 -3.72 0.38 -1.02
CA ASP A 148 -4.43 -0.56 -1.88
C ASP A 148 -3.44 -1.07 -2.94
N ILE A 149 -3.35 -2.40 -3.06
CA ILE A 149 -2.42 -3.11 -3.97
C ILE A 149 -3.26 -3.82 -5.02
N ALA A 150 -3.18 -3.36 -6.27
CA ALA A 150 -3.97 -3.86 -7.39
C ALA A 150 -3.33 -3.52 -8.74
N ASP A 151 -3.63 -4.31 -9.77
CA ASP A 151 -3.51 -3.88 -11.17
C ASP A 151 -4.62 -2.82 -11.40
N VAL A 152 -4.24 -1.55 -11.51
CA VAL A 152 -5.17 -0.41 -11.53
C VAL A 152 -5.58 -0.02 -12.95
N ASN A 153 -4.72 -0.29 -13.95
CA ASN A 153 -4.93 0.12 -15.35
C ASN A 153 -5.26 -1.07 -16.30
N GLY A 154 -5.05 -2.32 -15.87
CA GLY A 154 -5.26 -3.54 -16.66
C GLY A 154 -4.07 -3.96 -17.53
N ASP A 155 -2.86 -3.47 -17.27
CA ASP A 155 -1.64 -3.79 -18.05
C ASP A 155 -0.88 -5.03 -17.55
N GLY A 156 -1.21 -5.53 -16.35
CA GLY A 156 -0.63 -6.72 -15.74
C GLY A 156 0.53 -6.47 -14.77
N TYR A 157 0.95 -5.22 -14.59
CA TYR A 157 1.74 -4.80 -13.42
C TYR A 157 0.80 -4.49 -12.24
N VAL A 158 1.39 -4.25 -11.07
CA VAL A 158 0.64 -3.98 -9.84
C VAL A 158 1.08 -2.66 -9.22
N GLU A 159 0.09 -1.78 -9.00
CA GLU A 159 0.23 -0.50 -8.34
C GLU A 159 0.04 -0.63 -6.83
N MET A 160 0.71 0.28 -6.12
CA MET A 160 0.44 0.65 -4.74
C MET A 160 -0.03 2.10 -4.71
N ALA A 161 -1.31 2.33 -4.40
CA ALA A 161 -1.88 3.67 -4.24
C ALA A 161 -1.63 4.17 -2.81
N VAL A 162 -0.83 5.22 -2.65
CA VAL A 162 -0.45 5.78 -1.34
C VAL A 162 -0.79 7.28 -1.24
N PRO A 163 -0.96 7.83 -0.03
CA PRO A 163 -0.94 9.27 0.18
C PRO A 163 0.44 9.84 -0.20
N HIS A 164 0.47 11.01 -0.83
CA HIS A 164 1.71 11.70 -1.12
C HIS A 164 2.26 12.36 0.16
N GLN A 165 3.14 11.66 0.88
CA GLN A 165 3.62 12.03 2.22
C GLN A 165 4.08 13.49 2.35
N ALA A 166 4.76 14.06 1.35
CA ALA A 166 5.24 15.44 1.38
C ALA A 166 4.12 16.52 1.53
N PHE A 167 2.85 16.19 1.31
CA PHE A 167 1.71 17.10 1.54
C PHE A 167 1.19 17.05 2.98
N LEU A 168 1.45 15.97 3.72
CA LEU A 168 1.11 15.87 5.14
C LEU A 168 1.89 16.92 5.92
N TYR A 169 1.22 17.59 6.85
CA TYR A 169 1.76 18.72 7.63
C TYR A 169 2.27 19.93 6.81
N ARG A 170 2.26 19.92 5.46
CA ARG A 170 2.91 20.98 4.68
C ARG A 170 2.14 22.30 4.73
N PHE A 171 0.80 22.29 4.66
CA PHE A 171 -0.04 23.49 4.61
C PHE A 171 -1.25 23.46 5.57
N GLY A 172 -1.08 22.78 6.70
CA GLY A 172 -2.05 22.60 7.78
C GLY A 172 -1.55 21.53 8.76
N SER A 173 -2.26 21.28 9.86
CA SER A 173 -1.98 20.12 10.72
C SER A 173 -2.35 18.80 10.01
N TYR A 174 -2.01 17.65 10.60
CA TYR A 174 -2.38 16.34 10.06
C TYR A 174 -3.89 16.20 9.80
N ALA A 175 -4.72 16.67 10.74
CA ALA A 175 -6.19 16.62 10.62
C ALA A 175 -6.76 17.57 9.55
N GLU A 176 -5.95 18.53 9.06
CA GLU A 176 -6.28 19.48 8.00
C GLU A 176 -5.53 19.16 6.68
N SER A 177 -4.77 18.06 6.65
CA SER A 177 -3.96 17.65 5.50
C SER A 177 -4.81 16.84 4.51
N PHE A 178 -4.75 17.22 3.24
CA PHE A 178 -5.46 16.56 2.14
C PHE A 178 -4.45 16.03 1.10
N PRO A 179 -3.56 15.08 1.44
CA PRO A 179 -2.53 14.62 0.49
C PRO A 179 -3.17 14.06 -0.78
N PRO A 180 -2.62 14.37 -1.98
CA PRO A 180 -3.02 13.70 -3.20
C PRO A 180 -2.58 12.23 -3.19
N VAL A 181 -3.12 11.43 -4.10
CA VAL A 181 -2.65 10.05 -4.32
C VAL A 181 -1.40 10.06 -5.18
N MET A 182 -0.43 9.24 -4.79
CA MET A 182 0.74 8.84 -5.57
C MET A 182 0.60 7.34 -5.87
N PHE A 183 1.00 6.91 -7.06
CA PHE A 183 1.04 5.51 -7.46
C PHE A 183 2.49 5.06 -7.62
N PHE A 184 2.85 3.97 -6.95
CA PHE A 184 4.08 3.24 -7.21
C PHE A 184 3.76 1.94 -7.95
N THR A 185 4.31 1.73 -9.15
CA THR A 185 4.29 0.40 -9.79
C THR A 185 5.56 -0.36 -9.42
N TYR A 186 5.42 -1.63 -9.04
CA TYR A 186 6.57 -2.51 -8.81
C TYR A 186 7.16 -2.99 -10.13
N ARG A 187 8.49 -2.85 -10.33
CA ARG A 187 9.19 -3.25 -11.57
C ARG A 187 10.60 -3.78 -11.25
N ASP A 188 10.85 -5.07 -11.50
CA ASP A 188 12.16 -5.77 -11.37
C ASP A 188 12.94 -5.47 -10.08
N GLY A 189 12.25 -5.43 -8.94
CA GLY A 189 12.84 -5.15 -7.63
C GLY A 189 12.69 -3.73 -7.11
N GLU A 190 12.30 -2.76 -7.95
CA GLU A 190 12.19 -1.34 -7.58
C GLU A 190 10.73 -0.86 -7.49
N LEU A 191 10.52 0.20 -6.70
CA LEU A 191 9.26 0.95 -6.62
C LEU A 191 9.40 2.26 -7.39
N VAL A 192 8.74 2.33 -8.54
CA VAL A 192 8.84 3.46 -9.47
C VAL A 192 7.62 4.37 -9.31
N ASP A 193 7.80 5.68 -9.13
CA ASP A 193 6.67 6.63 -9.20
C ASP A 193 6.10 6.60 -10.61
N THR A 194 4.89 6.08 -10.72
CA THR A 194 4.14 5.94 -11.95
C THR A 194 2.89 6.81 -11.96
N THR A 195 2.71 7.73 -11.00
CA THR A 195 1.49 8.55 -10.80
C THR A 195 0.95 9.17 -12.09
N ARG A 196 1.83 9.72 -12.95
CA ARG A 196 1.46 10.33 -14.26
C ARG A 196 0.84 9.35 -15.27
N GLN A 197 0.92 8.03 -15.04
CA GLN A 197 0.30 6.98 -15.85
C GLN A 197 -1.19 6.71 -15.46
N PHE A 198 -1.72 7.36 -14.41
CA PHE A 198 -3.08 7.15 -13.88
C PHE A 198 -3.98 8.41 -13.99
N PRO A 199 -4.14 9.00 -15.19
CA PRO A 199 -4.81 10.29 -15.36
C PRO A 199 -6.32 10.24 -15.12
N GLU A 200 -6.96 9.07 -15.15
CA GLU A 200 -8.39 8.94 -14.83
C GLU A 200 -8.60 9.03 -13.32
N GLN A 201 -7.81 8.30 -12.55
CA GLN A 201 -7.79 8.29 -11.08
C GLN A 201 -7.40 9.66 -10.50
N ILE A 202 -6.45 10.37 -11.14
CA ILE A 202 -6.10 11.75 -10.76
C ILE A 202 -7.31 12.69 -10.98
N ARG A 203 -8.06 12.55 -12.08
CA ARG A 203 -9.26 13.38 -12.32
C ARG A 203 -10.40 13.06 -11.34
N GLU A 204 -10.62 11.80 -10.99
CA GLU A 204 -11.57 11.41 -9.93
C GLU A 204 -11.19 12.03 -8.57
N GLN A 205 -9.90 12.16 -8.27
CA GLN A 205 -9.44 12.86 -7.08
C GLN A 205 -9.60 14.39 -7.17
N ILE A 206 -9.41 14.99 -8.36
CA ILE A 206 -9.72 16.42 -8.60
C ILE A 206 -11.22 16.70 -8.35
N GLU A 207 -12.12 15.87 -8.87
CA GLU A 207 -13.57 15.96 -8.58
C GLU A 207 -13.89 15.77 -7.10
N THR A 208 -13.14 14.88 -6.42
CA THR A 208 -13.25 14.67 -4.96
C THR A 208 -12.82 15.91 -4.19
N PHE A 209 -11.71 16.57 -4.54
CA PHE A 209 -11.26 17.81 -3.92
C PHE A 209 -12.25 18.97 -4.16
N GLN A 210 -12.82 19.10 -5.35
CA GLN A 210 -13.90 20.07 -5.63
C GLN A 210 -15.13 19.79 -4.76
N SER A 211 -15.53 18.53 -4.62
CA SER A 211 -16.68 18.11 -3.81
C SER A 211 -16.46 18.36 -2.32
N VAL A 212 -15.25 18.14 -1.82
CA VAL A 212 -14.85 18.50 -0.44
C VAL A 212 -14.85 20.02 -0.27
N PHE A 213 -14.29 20.79 -1.21
CA PHE A 213 -14.26 22.25 -1.15
C PHE A 213 -15.66 22.85 -1.06
N VAL A 214 -16.60 22.41 -1.90
CA VAL A 214 -17.99 22.88 -1.88
C VAL A 214 -18.64 22.58 -0.53
N ARG A 215 -18.54 21.34 -0.02
CA ARG A 215 -19.11 20.98 1.28
C ARG A 215 -18.52 21.82 2.42
N VAL A 216 -17.19 21.96 2.45
CA VAL A 216 -16.51 22.76 3.49
C VAL A 216 -16.96 24.21 3.45
N ARG A 217 -17.09 24.83 2.25
CA ARG A 217 -17.60 26.21 2.08
C ARG A 217 -19.11 26.39 2.34
N GLU A 218 -19.87 25.31 2.49
CA GLU A 218 -21.27 25.33 2.93
C GLU A 218 -21.44 25.07 4.44
N GLU A 219 -20.50 24.36 5.06
CA GLU A 219 -20.52 23.97 6.48
C GLU A 219 -19.67 24.87 7.40
N ASP A 220 -18.60 25.48 6.86
CA ASP A 220 -17.63 26.34 7.55
C ASP A 220 -17.22 27.53 6.64
N ASP A 221 -16.64 28.58 7.21
CA ASP A 221 -15.99 29.64 6.44
C ASP A 221 -14.50 29.32 6.16
N TYR A 222 -13.87 28.43 6.93
CA TYR A 222 -12.46 28.05 6.77
C TYR A 222 -12.27 26.93 5.73
N VAL A 223 -11.30 27.11 4.83
CA VAL A 223 -10.79 26.05 3.94
C VAL A 223 -9.29 25.88 4.20
N SER A 224 -8.86 24.66 4.51
CA SER A 224 -7.44 24.32 4.64
C SER A 224 -6.69 24.59 3.34
N ASN A 225 -5.58 25.34 3.42
CA ASN A 225 -4.70 25.59 2.29
C ASN A 225 -4.09 24.28 1.73
N SER A 226 -4.04 23.19 2.52
CA SER A 226 -3.66 21.86 2.03
C SER A 226 -4.61 21.33 0.95
N LEU A 227 -5.93 21.57 1.07
CA LEU A 227 -6.90 21.14 0.04
C LEU A 227 -6.64 21.83 -1.30
N LEU A 228 -6.36 23.13 -1.26
CA LEU A 228 -6.06 23.93 -2.46
C LEU A 228 -4.67 23.62 -3.03
N ALA A 229 -3.69 23.31 -2.17
CA ALA A 229 -2.37 22.84 -2.59
C ALA A 229 -2.47 21.54 -3.41
N SER A 230 -3.20 20.55 -2.91
CA SER A 230 -3.36 19.25 -3.56
C SER A 230 -4.22 19.31 -4.83
N TYR A 231 -5.24 20.18 -4.84
CA TYR A 231 -6.01 20.48 -6.05
C TYR A 231 -5.11 21.05 -7.17
N VAL A 232 -4.30 22.06 -6.87
CA VAL A 232 -3.32 22.64 -7.81
C VAL A 232 -2.26 21.60 -8.21
N ALA A 233 -1.81 20.75 -7.28
CA ALA A 233 -0.83 19.71 -7.54
C ALA A 233 -1.31 18.69 -8.57
N GLN A 234 -2.53 18.15 -8.42
CA GLN A 234 -3.06 17.17 -9.38
C GLN A 234 -3.27 17.76 -10.78
N HIS A 235 -3.66 19.04 -10.88
CA HIS A 235 -3.68 19.76 -12.17
C HIS A 235 -2.27 19.95 -12.78
N ALA A 236 -1.22 20.10 -11.96
CA ALA A 236 0.16 20.13 -12.43
C ALA A 236 0.65 18.73 -12.89
N VAL A 237 0.30 17.65 -12.19
CA VAL A 237 0.64 16.26 -12.57
C VAL A 237 0.08 15.91 -13.95
N LEU A 238 -1.17 16.31 -14.23
CA LEU A 238 -1.82 16.09 -15.53
C LEU A 238 -1.31 17.03 -16.63
N ASN A 239 -0.74 18.20 -16.28
CA ASN A 239 -0.59 19.34 -17.17
C ASN A 239 -1.92 19.76 -17.86
N GLU A 240 -3.03 19.67 -17.11
CA GLU A 240 -4.39 20.00 -17.57
C GLU A 240 -4.97 21.13 -16.72
N ASP A 241 -5.46 22.21 -17.36
CA ASP A 241 -6.13 23.37 -16.73
C ASP A 241 -5.38 24.05 -15.56
N PHE A 242 -4.06 23.88 -15.47
CA PHE A 242 -3.23 24.37 -14.35
C PHE A 242 -3.40 25.88 -14.06
N ASP A 243 -3.44 26.75 -15.08
CA ASP A 243 -3.67 28.19 -14.88
C ASP A 243 -5.04 28.49 -14.21
N ALA A 244 -6.07 27.72 -14.57
CA ALA A 244 -7.40 27.86 -13.98
C ALA A 244 -7.43 27.31 -12.55
N ALA A 245 -6.74 26.21 -12.27
CA ALA A 245 -6.57 25.66 -10.93
C ALA A 245 -5.77 26.60 -10.02
N TRP A 246 -4.72 27.23 -10.54
CA TRP A 246 -3.93 28.24 -9.85
C TRP A 246 -4.76 29.48 -9.53
N GLN A 247 -5.54 29.99 -10.49
CA GLN A 247 -6.46 31.12 -10.24
C GLN A 247 -7.54 30.76 -9.20
N PHE A 248 -8.11 29.56 -9.27
CA PHE A 248 -9.07 29.09 -8.27
C PHE A 248 -8.46 29.04 -6.86
N MET A 249 -7.21 28.60 -6.72
CA MET A 249 -6.47 28.68 -5.45
C MET A 249 -6.26 30.14 -5.01
N LEU A 250 -5.81 31.03 -5.90
CA LEU A 250 -5.61 32.46 -5.60
C LEU A 250 -6.90 33.15 -5.12
N ASP A 251 -8.06 32.78 -5.66
CA ASP A 251 -9.34 33.36 -5.25
C ASP A 251 -9.76 32.89 -3.85
N ASN A 252 -9.45 31.63 -3.47
CA ASN A 252 -10.06 30.98 -2.30
C ASN A 252 -9.13 30.68 -1.10
N TYR A 253 -7.81 30.87 -1.21
CA TYR A 253 -6.89 30.52 -0.11
C TYR A 253 -7.02 31.40 1.15
N ASP A 254 -6.76 30.80 2.32
CA ASP A 254 -6.64 31.55 3.58
C ASP A 254 -5.34 32.34 3.59
N ARG A 255 -5.48 33.66 3.74
CA ARG A 255 -4.42 34.67 3.72
C ARG A 255 -3.83 34.96 5.09
N GLU A 256 -4.52 34.57 6.17
CA GLU A 256 -4.06 34.73 7.55
C GLU A 256 -3.34 33.45 8.03
N ALA A 257 -3.51 32.32 7.33
CA ALA A 257 -2.78 31.08 7.57
C ALA A 257 -1.26 31.26 7.40
N THR A 258 -0.52 30.99 8.48
CA THR A 258 0.95 31.08 8.53
C THR A 258 1.66 29.73 8.56
N TRP A 259 0.91 28.63 8.55
CA TRP A 259 1.45 27.27 8.50
C TRP A 259 2.01 26.97 7.10
N GLY A 260 3.20 26.38 7.03
CA GLY A 260 3.80 25.96 5.76
C GLY A 260 4.53 27.05 4.99
N LEU A 261 4.64 28.24 5.55
CA LEU A 261 5.38 29.35 4.95
C LEU A 261 6.87 29.32 5.33
N GLN A 262 7.27 28.52 6.32
CA GLN A 262 8.62 28.48 6.89
C GLN A 262 9.61 27.82 5.93
N ILE A 263 10.78 28.43 5.76
CA ILE A 263 11.87 27.92 4.92
C ILE A 263 12.97 27.37 5.83
N TYR A 264 13.40 26.12 5.59
CA TYR A 264 14.40 25.42 6.39
C TYR A 264 15.64 25.02 5.58
N GLU A 265 16.82 25.20 6.15
CA GLU A 265 18.10 24.66 5.63
C GLU A 265 18.82 23.96 6.80
N GLU A 266 19.36 22.76 6.57
CA GLU A 266 20.04 21.92 7.59
C GLU A 266 19.25 21.70 8.92
N GLY A 267 17.93 21.94 8.90
CA GLY A 267 17.02 21.84 10.05
C GLY A 267 16.79 23.16 10.81
N GLU A 268 17.51 24.24 10.49
CA GLU A 268 17.25 25.58 11.03
C GLU A 268 16.29 26.37 10.11
N GLN A 269 15.39 27.18 10.71
CA GLN A 269 14.52 28.06 9.92
C GLN A 269 15.31 29.28 9.44
N VAL A 270 15.66 29.32 8.16
CA VAL A 270 16.40 30.42 7.53
C VAL A 270 15.50 31.55 7.03
N GLY A 271 14.20 31.30 6.85
CA GLY A 271 13.29 32.33 6.34
C GLY A 271 11.80 31.95 6.39
N THR A 272 11.00 32.77 5.70
CA THR A 272 9.56 32.56 5.52
C THR A 272 9.15 33.11 4.15
N HIS A 273 8.34 32.37 3.41
CA HIS A 273 7.66 32.85 2.20
C HIS A 273 6.69 34.00 2.54
N PRO A 274 6.46 34.96 1.63
CA PRO A 274 5.58 36.11 1.89
C PRO A 274 4.10 35.72 1.98
N ASP A 275 3.69 34.66 1.29
CA ASP A 275 2.31 34.16 1.22
C ASP A 275 2.28 32.67 0.83
N PHE A 276 1.10 32.05 0.98
CA PHE A 276 0.87 30.65 0.61
C PHE A 276 1.08 30.35 -0.88
N PRO A 277 0.60 31.16 -1.85
CA PRO A 277 0.90 30.95 -3.27
C PRO A 277 2.40 30.88 -3.59
N THR A 278 3.24 31.66 -2.91
CA THR A 278 4.70 31.61 -3.07
C THR A 278 5.29 30.35 -2.44
N ALA A 279 4.81 29.94 -1.26
CA ALA A 279 5.24 28.71 -0.60
C ALA A 279 4.82 27.44 -1.39
N LEU A 280 3.61 27.44 -1.95
CA LEU A 280 3.10 26.39 -2.82
C LEU A 280 3.91 26.28 -4.11
N ARG A 281 4.25 27.40 -4.75
CA ARG A 281 5.09 27.39 -5.96
C ARG A 281 6.47 26.80 -5.67
N ALA A 282 7.11 27.21 -4.59
CA ALA A 282 8.40 26.65 -4.19
C ALA A 282 8.31 25.15 -3.89
N PHE A 283 7.28 24.72 -3.15
CA PHE A 283 7.04 23.32 -2.83
C PHE A 283 6.77 22.44 -4.06
N LEU A 284 5.98 22.91 -5.03
CA LEU A 284 5.70 22.14 -6.24
C LEU A 284 6.93 22.04 -7.17
N ILE A 285 7.89 22.96 -7.07
CA ILE A 285 9.22 22.83 -7.71
C ILE A 285 10.09 21.84 -6.92
N GLU A 286 10.11 21.94 -5.58
CA GLU A 286 10.82 21.05 -4.64
C GLU A 286 10.50 19.56 -4.88
N ILE A 287 9.24 19.22 -5.19
CA ILE A 287 8.78 17.84 -5.46
C ILE A 287 8.74 17.45 -6.96
N GLY A 288 9.25 18.28 -7.88
CA GLY A 288 9.28 17.94 -9.31
C GLY A 288 7.89 17.89 -10.00
N TYR A 289 6.95 18.71 -9.54
CA TYR A 289 5.65 18.92 -10.18
C TYR A 289 5.66 20.14 -11.12
N LEU A 290 6.49 21.14 -10.82
CA LEU A 290 6.77 22.31 -11.67
C LEU A 290 8.28 22.42 -11.98
N GLY A 291 8.62 22.99 -13.14
CA GLY A 291 10.01 23.36 -13.49
C GLY A 291 10.47 24.64 -12.78
N GLU A 292 11.75 25.03 -12.95
CA GLU A 292 12.30 26.27 -12.37
C GLU A 292 11.61 27.55 -12.86
N ASP A 293 10.92 27.51 -14.01
CA ASP A 293 10.07 28.59 -14.52
C ASP A 293 8.69 28.65 -13.83
N GLY A 294 8.34 27.60 -13.07
CA GLY A 294 7.08 27.45 -12.37
C GLY A 294 5.91 27.02 -13.26
N LEU A 295 6.18 26.35 -14.39
CA LEU A 295 5.18 25.68 -15.23
C LEU A 295 5.18 24.15 -14.97
N PRO A 296 4.07 23.43 -15.23
CA PRO A 296 4.03 21.97 -15.11
C PRO A 296 5.06 21.26 -16.00
N ILE A 297 5.80 20.31 -15.43
CA ILE A 297 6.75 19.48 -16.18
C ILE A 297 5.97 18.48 -17.04
N ALA A 298 6.28 18.43 -18.34
CA ALA A 298 5.60 17.52 -19.27
C ALA A 298 6.01 16.06 -19.00
N ALA A 299 5.05 15.13 -19.18
CA ALA A 299 5.26 13.71 -18.87
C ALA A 299 6.30 13.01 -19.76
N ASP A 300 6.73 13.64 -20.86
CA ASP A 300 7.79 13.19 -21.76
C ASP A 300 9.16 13.85 -21.51
N GLU A 301 9.28 14.76 -20.52
CA GLU A 301 10.55 15.38 -20.11
C GLU A 301 11.21 14.70 -18.90
N LEU A 302 10.53 13.70 -18.30
CA LEU A 302 11.05 12.82 -17.26
C LEU A 302 11.44 11.48 -17.91
N GLY A 303 12.75 11.19 -17.96
CA GLY A 303 13.32 10.04 -18.69
C GLY A 303 13.98 8.99 -17.81
#